data_AF-B9XL99-F1
#
_entry.id   AF-B9XL99-F1
#
_cell.length_a   1.000
_cell.length_b   1.000
_cell.length_c   1.000
_cell.angle_alpha   90.00
_cell.angle_beta   90.00
_cell.angle_gamma   90.00
#
_symmetry.space_group_name_H-M   'P 1'
#
loop_
_entity.id
_entity.type
_entity.pdbx_description
1 polymer ?
#
loop_
_entity_poly.entity_id
_entity_poly.type
_entity_poly.pdbx_seq_one_letter_code
_entity_poly.pdbx_strand_id
1 'polypeptide(L)'
;MAERSKIVQQLREEQIREINEFLISNFSARLLTDHELAHEGRIFAGWLIEISADGRQFGVRVLIGREFPFHPPEIYLQDASYHLKFPHVEKTGKLCLTPVQASFSPARPKQMVKYLLDQARQLLVDSLAGTNREDFITEFQSYWPGHLPEKTVPFYRILEPKEESRIVHYWSGSTFTLFAETIAECREWVKNINGGSLPKGMEIYPSVFVWLQTPLYPDDYPMTTQLQVRPSDVWHNRRTRTLTNF
;
A
#
# COMPACT_ATOMS: atom_id res chain seq x y z
N MET A 1 -12.83 -11.44 36.95
CA MET A 1 -12.64 -10.59 35.75
C MET A 1 -12.32 -9.14 36.09
N ALA A 2 -13.03 -8.49 37.03
CA ALA A 2 -12.82 -7.08 37.39
C ALA A 2 -11.40 -6.73 37.87
N GLU A 3 -10.76 -7.62 38.63
CA GLU A 3 -9.43 -7.39 39.21
C GLU A 3 -8.29 -7.44 38.17
N ARG A 4 -8.34 -8.38 37.22
CA ARG A 4 -7.41 -8.40 36.07
C ARG A 4 -7.52 -7.14 35.21
N SER A 5 -8.73 -6.58 35.08
CA SER A 5 -8.97 -5.34 34.34
C SER A 5 -8.34 -4.12 35.02
N LYS A 6 -8.35 -4.05 36.36
CA LYS A 6 -7.72 -2.95 37.12
C LYS A 6 -6.20 -2.98 37.01
N ILE A 7 -5.58 -4.17 37.11
CA ILE A 7 -4.12 -4.33 36.99
C ILE A 7 -3.64 -3.87 35.61
N VAL A 8 -4.34 -4.29 34.55
CA VAL A 8 -3.99 -3.89 33.17
C VAL A 8 -4.15 -2.38 32.98
N GLN A 9 -5.17 -1.77 33.60
CA GLN A 9 -5.37 -0.33 33.53
C GLN A 9 -4.25 0.45 34.24
N GLN A 10 -3.88 0.05 35.46
CA GLN A 10 -2.78 0.68 36.21
C GLN A 10 -1.45 0.54 35.46
N LEU A 11 -1.16 -0.65 34.92
CA LEU A 11 0.02 -0.88 34.10
C LEU A 11 0.03 0.05 32.88
N ARG A 12 -1.09 0.16 32.16
CA ARG A 12 -1.20 1.06 31.01
C ARG A 12 -0.90 2.51 31.39
N GLU A 13 -1.49 3.02 32.47
CA GLU A 13 -1.29 4.41 32.92
C GLU A 13 0.16 4.67 33.31
N GLU A 14 0.81 3.73 33.99
CA GLU A 14 2.24 3.82 34.35
C GLU A 14 3.14 3.84 33.11
N GLN A 15 2.88 2.95 32.15
CA GLN A 15 3.67 2.88 30.92
C GLN A 15 3.45 4.10 30.01
N ILE A 16 2.24 4.65 29.96
CA ILE A 16 1.97 5.91 29.25
C ILE A 16 2.78 7.06 29.89
N ARG A 17 2.89 7.12 31.22
CA ARG A 17 3.75 8.12 31.89
C ARG A 17 5.22 7.93 31.52
N GLU A 18 5.73 6.70 31.54
CA GLU A 18 7.12 6.41 31.16
C GLU A 18 7.40 6.83 29.70
N ILE A 19 6.48 6.52 28.77
CA ILE A 19 6.58 6.94 27.36
C ILE A 19 6.56 8.46 27.26
N ASN A 20 5.66 9.12 27.97
CA ASN A 20 5.55 10.58 27.98
C ASN A 20 6.85 11.26 28.43
N GLU A 21 7.42 10.81 29.55
CA GLU A 21 8.70 11.32 30.07
C GLU A 21 9.83 11.12 29.07
N PHE A 22 9.89 9.93 28.44
CA PHE A 22 10.88 9.63 27.41
C PHE A 22 10.75 10.57 26.20
N LEU A 23 9.53 10.73 25.67
CA LEU A 23 9.28 11.53 24.47
C LEU A 23 9.54 13.02 24.70
N ILE A 24 9.11 13.57 25.84
CA ILE A 24 9.38 14.97 26.20
C ILE A 24 10.90 15.19 26.35
N SER A 25 11.59 14.31 27.06
CA SER A 25 13.01 14.49 27.38
C SER A 25 13.93 14.35 26.17
N ASN A 26 13.57 13.54 25.17
CA ASN A 26 14.44 13.23 24.03
C ASN A 26 14.01 13.94 22.74
N PHE A 27 12.74 14.33 22.61
CA PHE A 27 12.18 14.86 21.37
C PHE A 27 11.34 16.13 21.55
N SER A 28 11.32 16.71 22.76
CA SER A 28 10.50 17.89 23.08
C SER A 28 9.02 17.70 22.69
N ALA A 29 8.52 16.48 22.90
CA ALA A 29 7.21 16.06 22.44
C ALA A 29 6.06 16.92 22.97
N ARG A 30 5.09 17.19 22.10
CA ARG A 30 3.82 17.84 22.47
C ARG A 30 2.72 16.79 22.57
N LEU A 31 1.96 16.78 23.67
CA LEU A 31 0.75 15.95 23.73
C LEU A 31 -0.29 16.44 22.73
N LEU A 32 -0.95 15.48 22.08
CA LEU A 32 -2.10 15.75 21.23
C LEU A 32 -3.33 16.07 22.10
N THR A 33 -4.13 17.01 21.64
CA THR A 33 -5.41 17.39 22.25
C THR A 33 -6.51 16.38 21.90
N ASP A 34 -7.59 16.34 22.68
CA ASP A 34 -8.74 15.47 22.40
C ASP A 34 -9.32 15.71 21.00
N HIS A 35 -9.29 16.95 20.51
CA HIS A 35 -9.73 17.29 19.16
C HIS A 35 -8.82 16.68 18.07
N GLU A 36 -7.51 16.70 18.28
CA GLU A 36 -6.53 16.07 17.39
C GLU A 36 -6.68 14.53 17.42
N LEU A 37 -7.05 13.96 18.56
CA LEU A 37 -7.30 12.52 18.71
C LEU A 37 -8.67 12.07 18.20
N ALA A 38 -9.67 12.95 18.16
CA ALA A 38 -11.04 12.62 17.77
C ALA A 38 -11.17 12.10 16.32
N HIS A 39 -10.19 12.43 15.47
CA HIS A 39 -10.11 11.97 14.08
C HIS A 39 -9.52 10.56 13.95
N GLU A 40 -8.95 10.02 15.04
CA GLU A 40 -8.19 8.78 15.09
C GLU A 40 -8.93 7.80 16.02
N GLY A 41 -10.02 7.19 15.53
CA GLY A 41 -10.72 6.07 16.15
C GLY A 41 -10.76 6.04 17.69
N ARG A 42 -10.15 5.00 18.29
CA ARG A 42 -10.17 4.75 19.74
C ARG A 42 -8.75 4.88 20.31
N ILE A 43 -8.17 6.07 20.24
CA ILE A 43 -6.85 6.38 20.80
C ILE A 43 -6.98 6.86 22.26
N PHE A 44 -6.06 6.42 23.12
CA PHE A 44 -5.97 6.79 24.54
C PHE A 44 -5.04 7.98 24.78
N ALA A 45 -3.94 8.04 24.05
CA ALA A 45 -2.94 9.09 24.17
C ALA A 45 -2.19 9.22 22.84
N GLY A 46 -1.69 10.42 22.58
CA GLY A 46 -0.81 10.64 21.44
C GLY A 46 0.11 11.83 21.65
N TRP A 47 1.22 11.81 20.91
CA TRP A 47 2.24 12.85 20.94
C TRP A 47 2.62 13.24 19.53
N LEU A 48 2.95 14.50 19.33
CA LEU A 48 3.65 15.01 18.15
C LEU A 48 5.12 15.25 18.51
N ILE A 49 6.02 14.71 17.70
CA ILE A 49 7.46 14.92 17.77
C ILE A 49 8.00 15.31 16.40
N GLU A 50 9.19 15.91 16.38
CA GLU A 50 9.96 16.12 15.15
C GLU A 50 11.10 15.10 15.09
N ILE A 51 11.27 14.47 13.92
CA ILE A 51 12.39 13.58 13.64
C ILE A 51 13.17 14.13 12.44
N SER A 52 14.49 14.19 12.59
CA SER A 52 15.40 14.53 11.49
C SER A 52 15.82 13.27 10.74
N ALA A 53 15.63 13.26 9.42
CA ALA A 53 16.13 12.24 8.50
C ALA A 53 16.82 12.93 7.31
N ASP A 54 18.10 12.61 7.11
CA ASP A 54 18.96 13.20 6.07
C ASP A 54 18.88 14.74 5.97
N GLY A 55 18.90 15.41 7.13
CA GLY A 55 18.83 16.87 7.23
C GLY A 55 17.44 17.49 7.05
N ARG A 56 16.42 16.69 6.73
CA ARG A 56 15.01 17.12 6.65
C ARG A 56 14.27 16.78 7.94
N GLN A 57 13.42 17.70 8.39
CA GLN A 57 12.55 17.50 9.56
C GLN A 57 11.19 16.94 9.13
N PHE A 58 10.68 16.01 9.94
CA PHE A 58 9.38 15.38 9.77
C PHE A 58 8.60 15.39 11.07
N GLY A 59 7.39 15.95 11.03
CA GLY A 59 6.41 15.81 12.09
C GLY A 59 5.90 14.36 12.14
N VAL A 60 6.06 13.71 13.28
CA VAL A 60 5.69 12.32 13.52
C VAL A 60 4.76 12.23 14.74
N ARG A 61 3.62 11.57 14.56
CA ARG A 61 2.66 11.29 15.62
C ARG A 61 2.91 9.89 16.17
N VAL A 62 3.01 9.78 17.49
CA VAL A 62 3.07 8.52 18.24
C VAL A 62 1.72 8.32 18.91
N LEU A 63 0.96 7.28 18.54
CA LEU A 63 -0.41 7.07 19.00
C LEU A 63 -0.53 5.75 19.78
N ILE A 64 -1.26 5.76 20.89
CA ILE A 64 -1.53 4.59 21.73
C ILE A 64 -3.00 4.21 21.64
N GLY A 65 -3.28 3.05 21.06
CA GLY A 65 -4.63 2.50 20.93
C GLY A 65 -5.14 1.75 22.17
N ARG A 66 -6.38 1.26 22.10
CA ARG A 66 -7.03 0.58 23.24
C ARG A 66 -6.42 -0.73 23.68
N GLU A 67 -5.71 -1.38 22.79
CA GLU A 67 -5.16 -2.71 23.01
C GLU A 67 -3.76 -2.67 23.62
N PHE A 68 -3.19 -1.48 23.81
CA PHE A 68 -1.98 -1.28 24.58
C PHE A 68 -2.17 -1.78 26.03
N PRO A 69 -1.19 -2.47 26.64
CA PRO A 69 0.19 -2.65 26.17
C PRO A 69 0.43 -3.90 25.31
N PHE A 70 -0.61 -4.63 24.95
CA PHE A 70 -0.49 -5.86 24.17
C PHE A 70 -0.40 -5.61 22.67
N HIS A 71 -0.70 -4.38 22.24
CA HIS A 71 -0.38 -3.87 20.92
C HIS A 71 0.59 -2.70 21.05
N PRO A 72 1.60 -2.62 20.16
CA PRO A 72 2.57 -1.53 20.19
C PRO A 72 1.89 -0.19 19.86
N PRO A 73 2.50 0.94 20.25
CA PRO A 73 2.15 2.25 19.72
C PRO A 73 2.26 2.27 18.20
N GLU A 74 1.39 3.04 17.56
CA GLU A 74 1.40 3.25 16.12
C GLU A 74 2.09 4.57 15.79
N ILE A 75 2.87 4.59 14.71
CA ILE A 75 3.64 5.75 14.28
C ILE A 75 3.05 6.26 12.97
N TYR A 76 2.81 7.57 12.89
CA TYR A 76 2.24 8.21 11.72
C TYR A 76 3.08 9.42 11.31
N LEU A 77 3.22 9.66 10.02
CA LEU A 77 3.59 10.97 9.52
C LEU A 77 2.44 11.95 9.72
N GLN A 78 2.78 13.18 10.10
CA GLN A 78 1.81 14.27 10.16
C GLN A 78 1.34 14.68 8.75
N ASP A 79 2.25 14.65 7.78
CA ASP A 79 1.95 14.88 6.37
C ASP A 79 1.69 13.54 5.67
N ALA A 80 0.42 13.24 5.37
CA ALA A 80 0.05 12.01 4.67
C ALA A 80 0.35 12.08 3.15
N SER A 81 0.82 13.21 2.62
CA SER A 81 1.11 13.36 1.18
C SER A 81 2.32 12.55 0.69
N TYR A 82 3.03 11.87 1.59
CA TYR A 82 4.07 10.89 1.27
C TYR A 82 3.52 9.51 0.87
N HIS A 83 2.23 9.26 1.05
CA HIS A 83 1.59 8.06 0.52
C HIS A 83 1.86 7.93 -0.99
N LEU A 84 2.25 6.72 -1.43
CA LEU A 84 2.70 6.39 -2.78
C LEU A 84 3.98 7.10 -3.26
N LYS A 85 4.58 7.98 -2.45
CA LYS A 85 5.92 8.54 -2.71
C LYS A 85 6.99 7.76 -1.94
N PHE A 86 6.68 7.40 -0.70
CA PHE A 86 7.53 6.58 0.15
C PHE A 86 6.86 5.22 0.38
N PRO A 87 7.59 4.10 0.23
CA PRO A 87 7.06 2.80 0.59
C PRO A 87 6.82 2.75 2.11
N HIS A 88 5.95 1.84 2.55
CA HIS A 88 5.51 1.68 3.95
C HIS A 88 4.83 2.91 4.56
N VAL A 89 4.33 3.84 3.74
CA VAL A 89 3.46 4.94 4.16
C VAL A 89 2.04 4.69 3.65
N GLU A 90 1.13 4.41 4.58
CA GLU A 90 -0.29 4.23 4.29
C GLU A 90 -0.97 5.57 3.94
N LYS A 91 -2.18 5.51 3.38
CA LYS A 91 -2.97 6.69 2.98
C LYS A 91 -3.30 7.64 4.14
N THR A 92 -3.32 7.11 5.36
CA THR A 92 -3.53 7.85 6.62
C THR A 92 -2.24 8.49 7.16
N GLY A 93 -1.09 8.19 6.54
CA GLY A 93 0.24 8.54 7.04
C GLY A 93 0.83 7.50 8.00
N LYS A 94 0.13 6.40 8.31
CA LYS A 94 0.66 5.33 9.16
C LYS A 94 1.93 4.73 8.55
N LEU A 95 2.93 4.47 9.39
CA LEU A 95 4.17 3.83 8.99
C LEU A 95 4.13 2.33 9.28
N CYS A 96 4.40 1.51 8.27
CA CYS A 96 4.55 0.06 8.42
C CYS A 96 6.00 -0.25 8.84
N LEU A 97 6.30 -0.16 10.13
CA LEU A 97 7.68 -0.20 10.65
C LEU A 97 8.21 -1.58 10.99
N THR A 98 7.34 -2.58 11.08
CA THR A 98 7.72 -3.91 11.51
C THR A 98 7.04 -4.98 10.67
N PRO A 99 7.72 -6.11 10.41
CA PRO A 99 7.08 -7.27 9.80
C PRO A 99 5.89 -7.76 10.62
N VAL A 100 4.95 -8.41 9.94
CA VAL A 100 3.73 -8.97 10.56
C VAL A 100 4.05 -9.95 11.70
N GLN A 101 5.21 -10.61 11.65
CA GLN A 101 5.66 -11.60 12.65
C GLN A 101 6.43 -10.98 13.82
N ALA A 102 6.61 -9.65 13.86
CA ALA A 102 7.31 -9.01 14.96
C ALA A 102 6.56 -9.23 16.27
N SER A 103 7.30 -9.57 17.33
CA SER A 103 6.77 -9.69 18.68
C SER A 103 7.30 -8.57 19.56
N PHE A 104 6.43 -8.04 20.41
CA PHE A 104 6.78 -6.96 21.33
C PHE A 104 6.61 -7.43 22.76
N SER A 105 7.56 -7.06 23.62
CA SER A 105 7.43 -7.29 25.05
C SER A 105 6.64 -6.14 25.68
N PRO A 106 5.45 -6.40 26.27
CA PRO A 106 4.68 -5.38 26.95
C PRO A 106 5.39 -4.85 28.21
N ALA A 107 6.45 -5.50 28.69
CA ALA A 107 7.17 -5.11 29.90
C ALA A 107 8.19 -3.96 29.67
N ARG A 108 8.39 -3.54 28.42
CA ARG A 108 9.49 -2.62 28.04
C ARG A 108 9.01 -1.51 27.10
N PRO A 109 8.03 -0.68 27.52
CA PRO A 109 7.36 0.28 26.64
C PRO A 109 8.30 1.34 26.05
N LYS A 110 9.22 1.87 26.87
CA LYS A 110 10.22 2.86 26.41
C LYS A 110 11.12 2.31 25.30
N GLN A 111 11.60 1.07 25.46
CA GLN A 111 12.50 0.44 24.49
C GLN A 111 11.75 0.13 23.20
N MET A 112 10.48 -0.26 23.29
CA MET A 112 9.59 -0.44 22.15
C MET A 112 9.38 0.88 21.39
N VAL A 113 9.03 1.97 22.07
CA VAL A 113 8.86 3.28 21.41
C VAL A 113 10.17 3.74 20.77
N LYS A 114 11.30 3.65 21.49
CA LYS A 114 12.62 3.98 20.93
C LYS A 114 12.90 3.19 19.65
N TYR A 115 12.67 1.87 19.68
CA TYR A 115 12.87 1.02 18.51
C TYR A 115 11.99 1.46 17.33
N LEU A 116 10.71 1.70 17.56
CA LEU A 116 9.80 2.18 16.51
C LEU A 116 10.24 3.53 15.93
N LEU A 117 10.69 4.47 16.76
CA LEU A 117 11.21 5.76 16.29
C LEU A 117 12.51 5.60 15.50
N ASP A 118 13.39 4.68 15.90
CA ASP A 118 14.61 4.36 15.14
C ASP A 118 14.26 3.75 13.78
N GLN A 119 13.27 2.85 13.71
CA GLN A 119 12.76 2.29 12.45
C GLN A 119 12.11 3.36 11.57
N ALA A 120 11.31 4.26 12.15
CA ALA A 120 10.69 5.37 11.41
C ALA A 120 11.75 6.29 10.80
N ARG A 121 12.78 6.64 11.57
CA ARG A 121 13.90 7.44 11.06
C ARG A 121 14.62 6.73 9.92
N GLN A 122 14.89 5.43 10.06
CA GLN A 122 15.56 4.64 9.03
C GLN A 122 14.73 4.58 7.74
N LEU A 123 13.42 4.30 7.86
CA LEU A 123 12.48 4.33 6.74
C LEU A 123 12.55 5.67 5.99
N LEU A 124 12.54 6.79 6.70
CA LEU A 124 12.59 8.12 6.10
C LEU A 124 13.91 8.38 5.39
N VAL A 125 15.04 7.97 5.98
CA VAL A 125 16.36 8.07 5.34
C VAL A 125 16.39 7.24 4.05
N ASP A 126 15.94 5.99 4.10
CA ASP A 126 15.95 5.09 2.95
C ASP A 126 15.03 5.58 1.84
N SER A 127 13.87 6.14 2.21
CA SER A 127 12.90 6.69 1.25
C SER A 127 13.42 7.97 0.59
N LEU A 128 14.12 8.83 1.33
CA LEU A 128 14.78 10.01 0.77
C LEU A 128 15.93 9.62 -0.18
N ALA A 129 16.71 8.61 0.18
CA ALA A 129 17.80 8.08 -0.64
C ALA A 129 17.30 7.22 -1.83
N GLY A 130 16.04 6.78 -1.80
CA GLY A 130 15.44 5.87 -2.78
C GLY A 130 15.94 4.42 -2.69
N THR A 131 16.62 4.06 -1.59
CA THR A 131 17.22 2.71 -1.41
C THR A 131 16.18 1.62 -1.16
N ASN A 132 14.98 1.99 -0.71
CA ASN A 132 13.85 1.08 -0.48
C ASN A 132 12.80 1.11 -1.61
N ARG A 133 13.08 1.77 -2.74
CA ARG A 133 12.08 1.94 -3.82
C ARG A 133 11.57 0.61 -4.38
N GLU A 134 12.38 -0.44 -4.33
CA GLU A 134 12.02 -1.79 -4.80
C GLU A 134 10.92 -2.45 -3.97
N ASP A 135 10.65 -1.95 -2.76
CA ASP A 135 9.54 -2.40 -1.93
C ASP A 135 8.19 -2.16 -2.60
N PHE A 136 8.05 -1.10 -3.41
CA PHE A 136 6.84 -0.89 -4.22
C PHE A 136 6.56 -2.03 -5.19
N ILE A 137 7.61 -2.66 -5.70
CA ILE A 137 7.50 -3.77 -6.66
C ILE A 137 7.25 -5.08 -5.92
N THR A 138 8.05 -5.34 -4.89
CA THR A 138 7.95 -6.57 -4.09
C THR A 138 6.59 -6.68 -3.39
N GLU A 139 6.03 -5.54 -2.97
CA GLU A 139 4.75 -5.45 -2.25
C GLU A 139 3.66 -4.76 -3.08
N PHE A 140 3.71 -4.90 -4.42
CA PHE A 140 2.76 -4.26 -5.35
C PHE A 140 1.28 -4.39 -4.92
N GLN A 141 0.89 -5.55 -4.39
CA GLN A 141 -0.47 -5.82 -3.91
C GLN A 141 -0.92 -4.92 -2.75
N SER A 142 0.01 -4.37 -1.96
CA SER A 142 -0.28 -3.44 -0.86
C SER A 142 -0.61 -2.03 -1.35
N TYR A 143 -0.06 -1.62 -2.50
CA TYR A 143 -0.18 -0.25 -3.02
C TYR A 143 -1.22 -0.13 -4.13
N TRP A 144 -1.31 -1.14 -5.00
CA TRP A 144 -2.20 -1.11 -6.16
C TRP A 144 -3.67 -0.84 -5.79
N PRO A 145 -4.27 -1.47 -4.76
CA PRO A 145 -5.66 -1.18 -4.38
C PRO A 145 -5.88 0.27 -3.95
N GLY A 146 -4.88 0.92 -3.34
CA GLY A 146 -4.94 2.32 -2.93
C GLY A 146 -5.05 3.30 -4.09
N HIS A 147 -4.65 2.86 -5.29
CA HIS A 147 -4.72 3.61 -6.55
C HIS A 147 -6.02 3.38 -7.33
N LEU A 148 -6.75 2.30 -7.05
CA LEU A 148 -7.95 1.96 -7.80
C LEU A 148 -9.15 2.87 -7.43
N PRO A 149 -10.01 3.24 -8.40
CA PRO A 149 -11.30 3.86 -8.11
C PRO A 149 -12.18 2.95 -7.24
N GLU A 150 -13.04 3.53 -6.38
CA GLU A 150 -13.90 2.79 -5.44
C GLU A 150 -14.86 1.76 -6.07
N LYS A 151 -15.08 1.82 -7.40
CA LYS A 151 -16.00 0.93 -8.13
C LYS A 151 -15.30 0.23 -9.28
N THR A 152 -14.54 -0.82 -8.97
CA THR A 152 -14.01 -1.75 -9.98
C THR A 152 -14.84 -3.03 -10.01
N VAL A 153 -15.35 -3.39 -11.19
CA VAL A 153 -15.96 -4.71 -11.44
C VAL A 153 -14.81 -5.74 -11.44
N PRO A 154 -14.93 -6.88 -10.74
CA PRO A 154 -13.88 -7.89 -10.75
C PRO A 154 -13.65 -8.42 -12.16
N PHE A 155 -12.41 -8.83 -12.44
CA PHE A 155 -12.09 -9.48 -13.70
C PHE A 155 -11.41 -10.83 -13.48
N TYR A 156 -11.60 -11.71 -14.45
CA TYR A 156 -10.90 -12.99 -14.56
C TYR A 156 -10.06 -13.00 -15.81
N ARG A 157 -8.97 -13.79 -15.80
CA ARG A 157 -8.13 -14.01 -16.95
C ARG A 157 -7.92 -15.50 -17.18
N ILE A 158 -8.00 -15.91 -18.43
CA ILE A 158 -7.53 -17.20 -18.93
C ILE A 158 -6.44 -17.01 -19.97
N LEU A 159 -5.60 -15.99 -19.73
CA LEU A 159 -4.48 -15.62 -20.59
C LEU A 159 -3.26 -16.51 -20.32
N GLU A 160 -2.56 -16.86 -21.39
CA GLU A 160 -1.28 -17.54 -21.33
C GLU A 160 -0.20 -16.62 -20.73
N PRO A 161 0.71 -17.15 -19.89
CA PRO A 161 1.79 -16.37 -19.30
C PRO A 161 2.93 -16.18 -20.31
N LYS A 162 2.67 -15.40 -21.37
CA LYS A 162 3.64 -15.02 -22.40
C LYS A 162 4.19 -13.63 -22.12
N GLU A 163 5.51 -13.49 -22.21
CA GLU A 163 6.24 -12.24 -21.96
C GLU A 163 6.21 -11.28 -23.17
N GLU A 164 5.04 -11.11 -23.79
CA GLU A 164 4.87 -10.27 -24.97
C GLU A 164 3.52 -9.54 -24.98
N SER A 165 3.54 -8.31 -25.50
CA SER A 165 2.34 -7.53 -25.77
C SER A 165 1.59 -8.12 -26.96
N ARG A 166 0.28 -8.28 -26.84
CA ARG A 166 -0.54 -8.94 -27.87
C ARG A 166 -2.01 -8.52 -27.79
N ILE A 167 -2.75 -8.85 -28.85
CA ILE A 167 -4.20 -8.72 -28.85
C ILE A 167 -4.80 -9.89 -28.06
N VAL A 168 -5.70 -9.56 -27.15
CA VAL A 168 -6.53 -10.50 -26.39
C VAL A 168 -7.99 -10.14 -26.62
N HIS A 169 -8.90 -10.92 -26.08
CA HIS A 169 -10.33 -10.71 -26.22
C HIS A 169 -10.99 -10.62 -24.86
N TYR A 170 -12.05 -9.83 -24.75
CA TYR A 170 -12.80 -9.75 -23.51
C TYR A 170 -14.32 -9.77 -23.72
N TRP A 171 -14.99 -10.27 -22.70
CA TRP A 171 -16.43 -10.14 -22.51
C TRP A 171 -16.69 -9.46 -21.16
N SER A 172 -17.61 -8.50 -21.12
CA SER A 172 -18.03 -7.83 -19.88
C SER A 172 -19.49 -8.14 -19.60
N GLY A 173 -19.76 -8.79 -18.47
CA GLY A 173 -21.10 -8.96 -17.92
C GLY A 173 -21.44 -7.88 -16.90
N SER A 174 -22.59 -8.05 -16.23
CA SER A 174 -23.00 -7.19 -15.11
C SER A 174 -22.22 -7.44 -13.82
N THR A 175 -21.61 -8.62 -13.67
CA THR A 175 -20.94 -9.06 -12.43
C THR A 175 -19.43 -9.17 -12.55
N PHE A 176 -18.89 -9.44 -13.74
CA PHE A 176 -17.45 -9.54 -13.97
C PHE A 176 -17.07 -9.27 -15.44
N THR A 177 -15.78 -9.03 -15.67
CA THR A 177 -15.16 -9.04 -17.00
C THR A 177 -14.23 -10.25 -17.15
N LEU A 178 -14.26 -10.94 -18.29
CA LEU A 178 -13.33 -12.03 -18.60
C LEU A 178 -12.41 -11.64 -19.75
N PHE A 179 -11.11 -11.84 -19.58
CA PHE A 179 -10.10 -11.75 -20.64
C PHE A 179 -9.60 -13.14 -21.06
N ALA A 180 -9.47 -13.40 -22.36
CA ALA A 180 -9.02 -14.65 -22.95
C ALA A 180 -8.12 -14.41 -24.17
N GLU A 181 -7.30 -15.41 -24.56
CA GLU A 181 -6.45 -15.29 -25.77
C GLU A 181 -7.32 -15.21 -27.02
N THR A 182 -8.34 -16.07 -27.11
CA THR A 182 -9.21 -16.16 -28.28
C THR A 182 -10.68 -15.94 -27.95
N ILE A 183 -11.45 -15.56 -28.98
CA ILE A 183 -12.92 -15.46 -28.92
C ILE A 183 -13.54 -16.81 -28.52
N ALA A 184 -12.99 -17.92 -29.02
CA ALA A 184 -13.50 -19.26 -28.77
C ALA A 184 -13.38 -19.65 -27.29
N GLU A 185 -12.21 -19.42 -26.68
CA GLU A 185 -11.98 -19.71 -25.25
C GLU A 185 -12.84 -18.83 -24.34
N CYS A 186 -12.95 -17.53 -24.66
CA CYS A 186 -13.83 -16.62 -23.93
C CYS A 186 -15.27 -17.12 -23.92
N ARG A 187 -15.79 -17.50 -25.10
CA ARG A 187 -17.15 -18.01 -25.28
C ARG A 187 -17.38 -19.30 -24.52
N GLU A 188 -16.45 -20.26 -24.63
CA GLU A 188 -16.58 -21.56 -23.98
C GLU A 188 -16.51 -21.44 -22.45
N TRP A 189 -15.63 -20.59 -21.92
CA TRP A 189 -15.54 -20.34 -20.49
C TRP A 189 -16.82 -19.71 -19.92
N VAL A 190 -17.34 -18.67 -20.59
CA VAL A 190 -18.59 -17.99 -20.19
C VAL A 190 -19.79 -18.94 -20.27
N LYS A 191 -19.82 -19.83 -21.27
CA LYS A 191 -20.84 -20.87 -21.37
C LYS A 191 -20.78 -21.83 -20.18
N ASN A 192 -19.58 -22.27 -19.81
CA ASN A 192 -19.39 -23.26 -18.75
C ASN A 192 -19.76 -22.71 -17.36
N ILE A 193 -19.41 -21.46 -17.05
CA ILE A 193 -19.79 -20.85 -15.78
C ILE A 193 -21.31 -20.56 -15.67
N ASN A 194 -21.99 -20.43 -16.81
CA ASN A 194 -23.44 -20.21 -16.90
C ASN A 194 -24.23 -21.50 -17.18
N GLY A 195 -23.71 -22.66 -16.75
CA GLY A 195 -24.44 -23.94 -16.81
C GLY A 195 -24.70 -24.44 -18.24
N GLY A 196 -23.81 -24.15 -19.18
CA GLY A 196 -23.91 -24.59 -20.58
C GLY A 196 -24.64 -23.61 -21.50
N SER A 197 -25.12 -22.47 -20.96
CA SER A 197 -25.84 -21.44 -21.72
C SER A 197 -24.99 -20.19 -21.94
N LEU A 198 -25.16 -19.53 -23.08
CA LEU A 198 -24.53 -18.24 -23.35
C LEU A 198 -25.46 -17.10 -22.95
N PRO A 199 -24.93 -15.99 -22.40
CA PRO A 199 -25.70 -14.76 -22.20
C PRO A 199 -26.35 -14.30 -23.51
N LYS A 200 -27.59 -13.82 -23.43
CA LYS A 200 -28.31 -13.27 -24.58
C LYS A 200 -27.58 -12.02 -25.08
N GLY A 201 -27.29 -11.96 -26.39
CA GLY A 201 -26.58 -10.81 -26.99
C GLY A 201 -25.12 -10.70 -26.57
N MET A 202 -24.47 -11.82 -26.20
CA MET A 202 -23.05 -11.84 -25.87
C MET A 202 -22.19 -11.33 -27.04
N GLU A 203 -21.50 -10.21 -26.82
CA GLU A 203 -20.47 -9.67 -27.71
C GLU A 203 -19.10 -9.79 -27.07
N ILE A 204 -18.10 -10.17 -27.87
CA ILE A 204 -16.70 -10.30 -27.44
C ILE A 204 -15.91 -9.30 -28.26
N TYR A 205 -15.12 -8.46 -27.58
CA TYR A 205 -14.36 -7.39 -28.22
C TYR A 205 -12.86 -7.66 -28.12
N PRO A 206 -12.07 -7.21 -29.11
CA PRO A 206 -10.61 -7.20 -28.99
C PRO A 206 -10.17 -6.20 -27.92
N SER A 207 -9.05 -6.50 -27.27
CA SER A 207 -8.35 -5.64 -26.32
C SER A 207 -6.84 -5.89 -26.43
N VAL A 208 -6.05 -5.09 -25.74
CA VAL A 208 -4.58 -5.20 -25.75
C VAL A 208 -4.13 -5.67 -24.38
N PHE A 209 -3.36 -6.76 -24.35
CA PHE A 209 -2.54 -7.11 -23.21
C PHE A 209 -1.16 -6.49 -23.43
N VAL A 210 -0.75 -5.60 -22.52
CA VAL A 210 0.55 -4.93 -22.58
C VAL A 210 1.51 -5.62 -21.63
N TRP A 211 2.56 -6.23 -22.17
CA TRP A 211 3.66 -6.75 -21.37
C TRP A 211 4.69 -5.66 -21.13
N LEU A 212 4.91 -5.31 -19.87
CA LEU A 212 5.87 -4.30 -19.47
C LEU A 212 7.23 -4.95 -19.22
N GLN A 213 8.29 -4.35 -19.75
CA GLN A 213 9.67 -4.81 -19.53
C GLN A 213 10.16 -4.47 -18.11
N THR A 214 9.56 -3.47 -17.49
CA THR A 214 9.83 -3.05 -16.12
C THR A 214 8.51 -2.92 -15.36
N PRO A 215 8.46 -3.32 -14.08
CA PRO A 215 7.33 -3.05 -13.21
C PRO A 215 7.02 -1.54 -13.15
N LEU A 216 5.76 -1.21 -12.90
CA LEU A 216 5.35 0.17 -12.68
C LEU A 216 5.62 0.57 -11.24
N TYR A 217 6.19 1.76 -11.05
CA TYR A 217 6.15 2.44 -9.77
C TYR A 217 4.85 3.23 -9.64
N PRO A 218 4.45 3.65 -8.42
CA PRO A 218 3.21 4.40 -8.23
C PRO A 218 3.07 5.65 -9.11
N ASP A 219 4.16 6.37 -9.36
CA ASP A 219 4.18 7.55 -10.25
C ASP A 219 3.89 7.20 -11.72
N ASP A 220 4.07 5.93 -12.11
CA ASP A 220 3.83 5.39 -13.45
C ASP A 220 2.48 4.67 -13.56
N TYR A 221 1.71 4.58 -12.47
CA TYR A 221 0.41 3.93 -12.51
C TYR A 221 -0.54 4.65 -13.48
N PRO A 222 -1.27 3.90 -14.33
CA PRO A 222 -2.17 4.50 -15.29
C PRO A 222 -3.31 5.23 -14.56
N MET A 223 -3.46 6.53 -14.86
CA MET A 223 -4.56 7.36 -14.33
C MET A 223 -5.81 7.28 -15.19
N THR A 224 -5.67 6.88 -16.46
CA THR A 224 -6.77 6.69 -17.40
C THR A 224 -6.46 5.49 -18.30
N THR A 225 -7.48 4.96 -18.97
CA THR A 225 -7.33 3.92 -20.00
C THR A 225 -6.63 4.42 -21.27
N GLN A 226 -6.35 5.72 -21.38
CA GLN A 226 -5.47 6.26 -22.42
C GLN A 226 -4.03 6.00 -21.99
N LEU A 227 -3.45 4.93 -22.55
CA LEU A 227 -2.03 4.65 -22.40
C LEU A 227 -1.24 5.78 -23.10
N GLN A 228 -0.83 6.80 -22.35
CA GLN A 228 0.14 7.77 -22.83
C GLN A 228 1.53 7.13 -22.72
N VAL A 229 1.88 6.30 -23.71
CA VAL A 229 3.24 5.79 -23.83
C VAL A 229 4.16 6.99 -24.07
N ARG A 230 5.09 7.27 -23.15
CA ARG A 230 6.08 8.32 -23.38
C ARG A 230 7.02 7.84 -24.49
N PRO A 231 7.38 8.70 -25.46
CA PRO A 231 8.31 8.31 -26.53
C PRO A 231 9.66 7.77 -26.04
N SER A 232 10.07 8.11 -24.82
CA SER A 232 11.27 7.60 -24.15
C SER A 232 11.24 6.10 -23.83
N ASP A 233 10.05 5.49 -23.76
CA ASP A 233 9.88 4.07 -23.42
C ASP A 233 9.96 3.19 -24.69
N VAL A 234 10.02 3.81 -25.87
CA VAL A 234 10.28 3.15 -27.14
C VAL A 234 11.78 3.26 -27.45
N TRP A 235 12.59 2.56 -26.65
CA TRP A 235 14.01 2.40 -26.98
C TRP A 235 14.17 1.59 -28.28
N HIS A 236 14.91 2.19 -29.21
CA HIS A 236 15.14 1.72 -30.56
C HIS A 236 15.72 0.32 -30.64
N ASN A 237 14.94 -0.65 -31.11
CA ASN A 237 15.50 -1.81 -31.80
C ASN A 237 15.55 -1.51 -33.31
N ARG A 238 16.48 -0.63 -33.72
CA ARG A 238 16.90 -0.59 -35.13
C ARG A 238 17.75 -1.83 -35.41
N ARG A 239 17.09 -2.90 -35.84
CA ARG A 239 17.68 -3.86 -36.77
C ARG A 239 16.70 -4.12 -37.91
N THR A 240 16.86 -3.29 -38.94
CA THR A 240 16.73 -3.64 -40.36
C THR A 240 16.11 -4.99 -40.69
N ARG A 241 14.92 -4.98 -41.30
CA ARG A 241 14.69 -5.71 -42.55
C ARG A 241 13.54 -5.09 -43.33
N THR A 242 13.94 -4.46 -44.43
CA THR A 242 13.15 -4.13 -45.61
C THR A 242 12.30 -5.33 -46.02
N LEU A 243 10.99 -5.15 -46.12
CA LEU A 243 10.15 -5.90 -47.07
C LEU A 243 9.20 -4.91 -47.74
N THR A 244 9.64 -4.50 -48.93
CA THR A 244 8.84 -3.98 -50.04
C THR A 244 7.68 -4.92 -50.38
N ASN A 245 6.52 -4.31 -50.64
CA ASN A 245 5.46 -4.69 -51.58
C ASN A 245 5.19 -6.19 -51.80
N PHE A 246 4.01 -6.66 -51.41
CA PHE A 246 2.92 -7.10 -52.31
C PHE A 246 1.60 -7.13 -51.53
#